data_AF-A0A7Z9C5I1-F1
#
_entry.id   AF-A0A7Z9C5I1-F1
#
_cell.length_a   1.000
_cell.length_b   1.000
_cell.length_c   1.000
_cell.angle_alpha   90.00
_cell.angle_beta   90.00
_cell.angle_gamma   90.00
#
_symmetry.space_group_name_H-M   'P 1'
#
loop_
_entity.id
_entity.type
_entity.pdbx_description
1 polymer ?
#
loop_
_entity_poly.entity_id
_entity_poly.type
_entity_poly.pdbx_seq_one_letter_code
_entity_poly.pdbx_strand_id
1 'polypeptide(L)' 'MTSRSSTRQGPLKPRSSKDAVVVEDPSRDSIRMTADEADLSAFRMLDAAAEARASHDRGERDE' A
#
# COMPACT_ATOMS: atom_id res chain seq x y z
N MET A 1 -5.38 -23.41 -14.04
CA MET A 1 -4.31 -23.48 -13.01
C MET A 1 -4.44 -22.23 -12.15
N THR A 2 -5.08 -22.35 -10.98
CA THR A 2 -5.22 -21.22 -10.05
C THR A 2 -3.89 -21.07 -9.33
N SER A 3 -3.12 -20.04 -9.71
CA SER A 3 -1.85 -19.71 -9.05
C SER A 3 -2.08 -19.62 -7.55
N ARG A 4 -1.38 -20.44 -6.76
CA ARG A 4 -1.37 -20.33 -5.29
C ARG A 4 -1.02 -18.88 -4.95
N SER A 5 -1.94 -18.19 -4.28
CA SER A 5 -1.63 -16.91 -3.64
C SER A 5 -0.49 -17.16 -2.67
N SER A 6 0.72 -16.74 -3.05
CA SER A 6 1.85 -16.70 -2.14
C SER A 6 1.49 -15.68 -1.08
N THR A 7 1.34 -16.12 0.17
CA THR A 7 1.17 -15.22 1.31
C THR A 7 2.26 -14.16 1.23
N ARG A 8 1.85 -12.89 1.09
CA ARG A 8 2.77 -11.76 0.96
C ARG A 8 3.76 -11.77 2.12
N GLN A 9 5.04 -11.59 1.82
CA GLN A 9 6.10 -11.44 2.82
C GLN A 9 6.80 -10.09 2.65
N GLY A 10 7.36 -9.59 3.75
CA GLY A 10 8.11 -8.34 3.79
C GLY A 10 7.27 -7.09 4.02
N PRO A 11 7.94 -5.93 4.17
CA PRO A 11 7.30 -4.64 4.34
C PRO A 11 6.33 -4.31 3.20
N LEU A 12 5.30 -3.53 3.50
CA LEU A 12 4.39 -2.99 2.51
C LEU A 12 5.16 -2.14 1.49
N LYS A 13 4.66 -2.16 0.26
CA LYS A 13 5.13 -1.34 -0.86
C LYS A 13 3.95 -0.54 -1.41
N PRO A 14 3.41 0.41 -0.62
CA PRO A 14 2.34 1.26 -1.09
C PRO A 14 2.82 2.15 -2.22
N ARG A 15 1.89 2.55 -3.08
CA ARG A 15 2.10 3.58 -4.11
C ARG A 15 0.93 4.54 -4.11
N SER A 16 1.18 5.79 -4.48
CA SER A 16 0.12 6.72 -4.81
C SER A 16 -0.47 6.35 -6.18
N SER A 17 -1.80 6.46 -6.30
CA SER A 17 -2.53 6.40 -7.56
C SER A 17 -3.58 7.48 -7.50
N LYS A 18 -3.33 8.59 -8.21
CA LYS A 18 -4.15 9.80 -8.11
C LYS A 18 -4.26 10.22 -6.62
N ASP A 19 -5.47 10.40 -6.08
CA ASP A 19 -5.70 10.76 -4.68
C ASP A 19 -5.79 9.57 -3.70
N ALA A 20 -5.50 8.36 -4.16
CA ALA A 20 -5.54 7.15 -3.34
C ALA A 20 -4.15 6.58 -3.04
N VAL A 21 -4.04 5.87 -1.91
CA VAL A 21 -2.90 5.00 -1.61
C VAL A 21 -3.28 3.57 -1.93
N VAL A 22 -2.56 2.95 -2.86
CA VAL A 22 -2.79 1.57 -3.28
C VAL A 22 -1.82 0.65 -2.55
N VAL A 23 -2.37 -0.29 -1.79
CA VAL A 23 -1.65 -1.39 -1.17
C VAL A 23 -2.11 -2.69 -1.82
N GLU A 24 -1.23 -3.32 -2.59
CA GLU A 24 -1.53 -4.62 -3.17
C GLU A 24 -1.51 -5.68 -2.08
N ASP A 25 -2.65 -6.29 -1.79
CA ASP A 25 -2.77 -7.48 -0.95
C ASP A 25 -3.20 -8.68 -1.82
N PRO A 26 -2.30 -9.64 -2.09
CA PRO A 26 -2.65 -10.84 -2.85
C PRO A 26 -3.52 -11.83 -2.05
N SER A 27 -3.74 -11.59 -0.74
CA SER A 27 -4.56 -12.40 0.15
C SER A 27 -5.86 -11.69 0.54
N ARG A 28 -6.90 -12.46 0.89
CA ARG A 28 -8.11 -11.94 1.56
C ARG A 28 -8.04 -12.06 3.08
N ASP A 29 -6.95 -12.62 3.60
CA ASP A 29 -6.70 -12.83 5.03
C ASP A 29 -5.83 -11.71 5.62
N SER A 30 -5.65 -11.71 6.95
CA SER A 30 -4.75 -10.78 7.64
C SER A 30 -3.30 -10.89 7.16
N ILE A 31 -2.67 -9.75 6.85
CA ILE A 31 -1.22 -9.66 6.63
C ILE A 31 -0.51 -9.73 7.98
N ARG A 32 0.43 -10.67 8.14
CA ARG A 32 1.32 -10.76 9.31
C ARG A 32 2.69 -10.22 8.97
N MET A 33 3.21 -9.33 9.82
CA MET A 33 4.49 -8.65 9.63
C MET A 33 5.29 -8.69 10.93
N THR A 34 6.61 -8.56 10.84
CA THR A 34 7.43 -8.24 12.03
C THR A 34 7.23 -6.78 12.44
N ALA A 35 7.70 -6.41 13.63
CA ALA A 35 7.68 -5.02 14.08
C ALA A 35 8.46 -4.10 13.12
N ASP A 36 9.68 -4.49 12.74
CA ASP A 36 10.52 -3.71 11.81
C ASP A 36 9.87 -3.57 10.43
N GLU A 37 9.20 -4.63 9.95
CA GLU A 37 8.47 -4.58 8.69
C GLU A 37 7.27 -3.62 8.79
N ALA A 38 6.54 -3.65 9.90
CA ALA A 38 5.42 -2.75 10.14
C ALA A 38 5.87 -1.29 10.23
N ASP A 39 6.97 -1.01 10.92
CA ASP A 39 7.56 0.34 11.03
C ASP A 39 7.97 0.87 9.65
N LEU A 40 8.73 0.08 8.89
CA LEU A 40 9.13 0.50 7.54
C LEU A 40 7.93 0.69 6.61
N SER A 41 6.88 -0.12 6.79
CA SER A 41 5.63 0.02 6.05
C SER A 41 4.91 1.31 6.40
N ALA A 42 4.87 1.68 7.68
CA ALA A 42 4.24 2.90 8.14
C ALA A 42 4.89 4.14 7.50
N PHE A 43 6.22 4.21 7.47
CA PHE A 43 6.92 5.31 6.78
C PHE A 43 6.52 5.43 5.31
N ARG A 44 6.52 4.31 4.58
CA ARG A 44 6.14 4.30 3.16
C ARG A 44 4.67 4.66 2.94
N MET A 45 3.78 4.26 3.84
CA MET A 45 2.37 4.62 3.80
C MET A 45 2.19 6.12 3.97
N LEU A 46 2.94 6.74 4.88
CA LEU A 46 2.91 8.19 5.10
C LEU A 46 3.39 8.95 3.86
N ASP A 47 4.47 8.49 3.23
CA ASP A 47 5.00 9.09 1.99
C ASP A 47 3.96 9.03 0.85
N ALA A 48 3.43 7.83 0.57
CA ALA A 48 2.41 7.64 -0.47
C ALA A 48 1.13 8.46 -0.19
N ALA A 49 0.72 8.59 1.08
CA ALA A 49 -0.42 9.42 1.46
C ALA A 49 -0.16 10.92 1.28
N ALA A 50 1.08 11.38 1.50
CA ALA A 50 1.46 12.76 1.22
C ALA A 50 1.36 13.07 -0.28
N GLU A 51 1.87 12.18 -1.13
CA GLU A 51 1.74 12.30 -2.59
C GLU A 51 0.29 12.29 -3.05
N ALA A 52 -0.52 11.35 -2.53
CA ALA A 52 -1.93 11.23 -2.86
C ALA A 52 -2.71 12.51 -2.49
N ARG A 53 -2.45 13.10 -1.33
CA ARG A 53 -3.04 14.40 -0.95
C ARG A 53 -2.63 15.53 -1.90
N ALA A 54 -1.36 15.56 -2.31
CA ALA A 54 -0.91 16.54 -3.29
C ALA A 54 -1.60 16.35 -4.65
N SER A 55 -1.84 15.11 -5.08
CA SER A 55 -2.64 14.80 -6.27
C SER A 55 -4.10 15.23 -6.13
N HIS A 56 -4.73 14.98 -4.98
CA HIS A 56 -6.07 15.46 -4.67
C HIS A 56 -6.18 16.98 -4.82
N ASP A 57 -5.23 17.72 -4.24
CA ASP A 57 -5.22 19.18 -4.29
C ASP A 57 -5.01 19.73 -5.71
N ARG A 58 -4.40 18.94 -6.61
CA ARG A 58 -4.32 19.22 -8.05
C ARG A 58 -5.57 18.81 -8.83
N GLY A 59 -6.56 18.16 -8.19
CA GLY A 59 -7.78 17.68 -8.82
C GLY A 59 -7.67 16.31 -9.48
N GLU A 60 -6.59 15.56 -9.24
CA GLU A 60 -6.37 14.21 -9.76
C GLU A 60 -7.09 13.19 -8.85
N ARG A 61 -8.37 12.91 -9.13
CA ARG A 61 -9.21 12.01 -8.31
C ARG A 61 -9.23 10.57 -8.83
N ASP A 62 -9.13 9.61 -7.92
CA ASP A 62 -9.43 8.21 -8.19
C ASP A 62 -10.95 7.98 -8.13
N GLU A 63 -11.48 7.32 -9.15
CA GLU A 63 -12.92 7.19 -9.41
C GLU A 63 -13.57 6.08 -8.57
#